data_AF-A0A392S563-F1
#
_entry.id   AF-A0A392S563-F1
#
_cell.length_a   1.000
_cell.length_b   1.000
_cell.length_c   1.000
_cell.angle_alpha   90.00
_cell.angle_beta   90.00
_cell.angle_gamma   90.00
#
_symmetry.space_group_name_H-M   'P 1'
#
loop_
_entity.id
_entity.type
_entity.pdbx_description
1 polymer ?
#
loop_
_entity_poly.entity_id
_entity_poly.type
_entity_poly.pdbx_seq_one_letter_code
_entity_poly.pdbx_strand_id
1 'polypeptide(L)' 'DIVAENEFEASLLANVIPPSETGVTFDDIGALEAVKDTLKELIMLPLKRPELFRKGKLTK' A
#
# COMPACT_ATOMS: atom_id res chain seq x y z
N ASP A 1 -6.80 13.94 -8.04
CA ASP A 1 -7.12 13.14 -9.23
C ASP A 1 -5.85 12.53 -9.80
N ILE A 2 -5.89 11.24 -10.11
CA ILE A 2 -4.76 10.56 -10.76
C ILE A 2 -4.81 10.98 -12.23
N VAL A 3 -3.80 11.72 -12.68
CA VAL A 3 -3.70 12.17 -14.08
C VAL A 3 -2.67 11.28 -14.75
N ALA A 4 -3.09 10.56 -15.80
CA ALA A 4 -2.16 9.80 -16.64
C ALA A 4 -1.43 10.76 -17.59
N GLU A 5 -0.12 10.58 -17.74
CA GLU A 5 0.71 11.41 -18.62
C GLU A 5 0.72 10.89 -20.06
N ASN A 6 0.39 9.60 -20.26
CA ASN A 6 0.38 8.95 -21.58
C ASN A 6 -0.73 7.89 -21.73
N GLU A 7 -0.91 7.40 -22.96
CA GLU A 7 -1.93 6.41 -23.33
C GLU A 7 -1.76 5.04 -22.64
N PHE A 8 -0.52 4.65 -22.33
CA PHE A 8 -0.23 3.40 -21.62
C PHE A 8 -0.65 3.48 -20.15
N GLU A 9 -0.35 4.60 -19.49
CA GLU A 9 -0.79 4.87 -18.11
C GLU A 9 -2.31 4.96 -18.03
N ALA A 10 -2.95 5.63 -19.00
CA ALA A 10 -4.40 5.72 -19.06
C ALA A 10 -5.06 4.33 -19.16
N SER A 11 -4.47 3.42 -19.94
CA SER A 11 -4.95 2.04 -20.05
C SER A 11 -4.81 1.25 -18.73
N LEU A 12 -3.82 1.57 -17.89
CA LEU A 12 -3.62 0.90 -16.62
C LEU A 12 -4.62 1.38 -15.55
N LEU A 13 -5.06 2.64 -15.61
CA LEU A 13 -6.01 3.20 -14.63
C LEU A 13 -7.30 2.40 -14.50
N ALA A 14 -7.77 1.77 -15.59
CA ALA A 14 -8.95 0.91 -15.57
C ALA A 14 -8.81 -0.33 -14.66
N ASN A 15 -7.58 -0.72 -14.31
CA ASN A 15 -7.29 -1.86 -13.44
C ASN A 15 -6.82 -1.44 -12.04
N VAL A 16 -6.72 -0.14 -11.76
CA VAL A 16 -6.29 0.37 -10.46
C VAL A 16 -7.49 0.53 -9.56
N ILE A 17 -7.47 -0.14 -8.40
CA ILE A 17 -8.52 -0.02 -7.39
C ILE A 17 -8.12 1.05 -6.37
N PRO A 18 -8.91 2.12 -6.18
CA PRO A 18 -8.62 3.14 -5.19
C PRO A 18 -8.84 2.62 -3.75
N PRO A 19 -8.08 3.12 -2.75
CA PRO A 19 -8.23 2.67 -1.36
C PRO A 19 -9.63 2.89 -0.74
N SER A 20 -10.42 3.80 -1.30
CA SER A 20 -11.81 4.03 -0.87
C SER A 20 -12.77 2.91 -1.29
N GLU A 21 -12.41 2.10 -2.28
CA GLU A 21 -13.27 1.07 -2.87
C GLU A 21 -13.00 -0.34 -2.32
N THR A 22 -11.86 -0.57 -1.64
CA THR A 22 -11.56 -1.87 -1.03
C THR A 22 -12.58 -2.29 0.04
N GLY A 23 -13.23 -1.34 0.72
CA GLY A 23 -14.39 -1.59 1.60
C GLY A 23 -14.15 -2.42 2.87
N VAL A 24 -12.93 -2.93 3.10
CA VAL A 24 -12.57 -3.76 4.26
C VAL A 24 -11.28 -3.29 4.90
N THR A 25 -11.15 -3.54 6.20
CA THR A 25 -9.98 -3.20 7.01
C THR A 25 -9.41 -4.45 7.70
N PHE A 26 -8.21 -4.34 8.28
CA PHE A 26 -7.63 -5.44 9.06
C PHE A 26 -8.41 -5.76 10.34
N ASP A 27 -9.28 -4.84 10.79
CA ASP A 27 -10.15 -5.06 11.95
C ASP A 27 -11.32 -5.99 11.62
N ASP A 28 -11.70 -6.07 10.34
CA ASP A 28 -12.72 -6.99 9.83
C ASP A 28 -12.20 -8.44 9.66
N ILE A 29 -10.89 -8.63 9.76
CA ILE A 29 -10.22 -9.94 9.64
C ILE A 29 -9.90 -10.46 11.04
N GLY A 30 -10.52 -11.55 11.47
CA GLY A 30 -10.17 -12.21 12.74
C GLY A 30 -8.82 -12.91 12.73
N ALA A 31 -8.19 -13.03 13.90
CA ALA A 31 -6.92 -13.74 14.13
C ALA A 31 -5.73 -13.19 13.31
N LEU A 32 -4.68 -14.01 13.12
CA LEU A 32 -3.48 -13.70 12.31
C LEU A 32 -2.67 -12.47 12.77
N GLU A 33 -2.66 -12.15 14.06
CA GLU A 33 -1.98 -10.96 14.57
C GLU A 33 -0.50 -10.89 14.19
N ALA A 34 0.22 -12.01 14.27
CA ALA A 34 1.63 -12.05 13.83
C ALA A 34 1.81 -11.67 12.34
N VAL A 35 0.88 -12.07 11.48
CA VAL A 35 0.93 -11.75 10.04
C VAL A 35 0.53 -10.28 9.82
N LYS A 36 -0.52 -9.80 10.49
CA LYS A 36 -0.94 -8.40 10.42
C LYS A 36 0.18 -7.46 10.86
N ASP A 37 0.90 -7.79 11.93
CA ASP A 37 2.01 -6.97 12.42
C ASP A 37 3.19 -6.98 11.45
N THR A 38 3.50 -8.13 10.87
CA THR A 38 4.52 -8.24 9.80
C THR A 38 4.15 -7.36 8.58
N LEU A 39 2.89 -7.38 8.14
CA LEU A 39 2.42 -6.55 7.02
C LEU A 39 2.46 -5.05 7.37
N LYS A 40 2.12 -4.68 8.61
CA LYS A 40 2.20 -3.29 9.09
C LYS A 40 3.63 -2.77 9.02
N GLU A 41 4.60 -3.54 9.49
CA GLU A 41 6.01 -3.13 9.56
C GLU A 41 6.68 -3.11 8.19
N LEU A 42 6.47 -4.14 7.37
CA LEU A 42 7.21 -4.32 6.12
C LEU A 42 6.55 -3.68 4.90
N ILE A 43 5.23 -3.46 4.94
CA ILE A 43 4.49 -2.91 3.80
C ILE A 43 3.85 -1.58 4.16
N MET A 44 3.00 -1.53 5.19
CA MET A 44 2.22 -0.33 5.47
C MET A 44 3.09 0.85 5.93
N LEU A 45 4.07 0.60 6.80
CA LEU A 45 4.94 1.64 7.35
C LEU A 45 5.82 2.29 6.26
N PRO A 46 6.50 1.53 5.37
CA PRO A 46 7.22 2.11 4.24
C PRO A 46 6.34 2.92 3.28
N LEU A 47 5.11 2.45 3.00
CA LEU A 47 4.17 3.17 2.13
C LEU A 47 3.65 4.46 2.76
N LYS A 48 3.43 4.48 4.08
CA LYS A 48 2.94 5.66 4.82
C LYS A 48 4.02 6.68 5.13
N ARG A 49 5.26 6.23 5.38
CA ARG A 49 6.39 7.08 5.78
C ARG A 49 7.63 6.83 4.91
N PRO A 50 7.54 7.06 3.59
CA PRO A 50 8.63 6.75 2.66
C PRO A 50 9.94 7.50 2.99
N GLU A 51 9.86 8.65 3.67
CA GLU A 51 11.01 9.42 4.13
C GLU A 51 11.91 8.67 5.12
N LEU A 52 11.34 7.78 5.94
CA LEU A 52 12.09 6.97 6.90
C LEU A 52 12.88 5.85 6.20
N PHE A 53 12.44 5.44 5.01
CA PHE A 53 12.99 4.29 4.27
C PHE A 53 13.80 4.69 3.03
N ARG A 54 13.75 5.97 2.62
CA ARG A 54 14.47 6.50 1.44
C ARG A 54 16.00 6.58 1.60
N LYS A 55 16.53 6.59 2.83
CA LYS A 55 17.97 6.85 3.08
C LYS A 55 18.68 5.83 3.98
N GLY A 56 17.95 4.94 4.65
CA GLY A 56 18.53 3.96 5.57
C GLY A 56 18.45 2.54 5.02
N LYS A 57 19.57 1.80 5.05
CA LYS A 57 19.60 0.34 4.90
C LYS A 57 18.86 -0.32 6.08
N LEU A 58 17.54 -0.19 6.12
CA LEU A 58 16.65 -0.80 7.11
C LEU A 58 15.74 -1.84 6.44
N THR A 59 16.32 -2.65 5.57
CA THR A 59 15.90 -4.04 5.38
C THR A 59 16.88 -4.87 6.19
N LYS A 60 16.39 -5.45 7.28
CA LYS A 60 17.14 -6.40 8.09
C LYS A 60 17.50 -7.62 7.25
#